data_AF-A0AAV2F5I6-F1
#
_entry.id   AF-A0AAV2F5I6-F1
#
_cell.length_a   1.000
_cell.length_b   1.000
_cell.length_c   1.000
_cell.angle_alpha   90.00
_cell.angle_beta   90.00
_cell.angle_gamma   90.00
#
_symmetry.space_group_name_H-M   'P 1'
#
loop_
_entity.id
_entity.type
_entity.pdbx_description
1 polymer ?
#
loop_
_entity_poly.entity_id
_entity_poly.type
_entity_poly.pdbx_seq_one_letter_code
_entity_poly.pdbx_strand_id
1 'polypeptide(L)'
;MAEPEQQQQQHEEPDQNHEDELPTMRESAAPALRPEPWLVYLHGKKNKKSLIYSLSERRHHVKHIPEIRNHRIFTTSHGWFFLYAWDGDCLLLNPVTMEKIPLPNWSKYHLKPANCVLSSPPHDPSCVFMFQSRMRGTSLLYCKPGDEDWTTLVVPTEM
;
A
#
# COMPACT_ATOMS: atom_id res chain seq x y z
N MET A 1 51.76 -45.34 -12.95
CA MET A 1 51.09 -44.39 -12.05
C MET A 1 51.43 -42.99 -12.52
N ALA A 2 50.47 -42.31 -13.15
CA ALA A 2 50.37 -40.86 -13.31
C ALA A 2 49.01 -40.60 -14.01
N GLU A 3 48.10 -39.92 -13.32
CA GLU A 3 46.80 -39.46 -13.83
C GLU A 3 46.98 -38.38 -14.92
N PRO A 4 46.05 -38.26 -15.89
CA PRO A 4 45.96 -37.08 -16.73
C PRO A 4 45.14 -35.97 -16.04
N GLU A 5 45.73 -34.78 -15.98
CA GLU A 5 45.11 -33.55 -15.46
C GLU A 5 43.87 -33.16 -16.29
N GLN A 6 42.74 -32.97 -15.61
CA GLN A 6 41.48 -32.52 -16.20
C GLN A 6 41.57 -31.04 -16.58
N GLN A 7 41.41 -30.73 -17.86
CA GLN A 7 41.23 -29.38 -18.37
C GLN A 7 39.87 -28.83 -17.89
N GLN A 8 39.89 -27.86 -16.97
CA GLN A 8 38.74 -27.03 -16.65
C GLN A 8 38.45 -26.08 -17.82
N GLN A 9 37.38 -26.35 -18.55
CA GLN A 9 36.77 -25.40 -19.47
C GLN A 9 36.24 -24.19 -18.68
N GLN A 10 36.84 -23.03 -18.94
CA GLN A 10 36.31 -21.74 -18.54
C GLN A 10 35.01 -21.50 -19.32
N HIS A 11 33.87 -21.62 -18.65
CA HIS A 11 32.64 -20.95 -19.08
C HIS A 11 32.58 -19.63 -18.30
N GLU A 12 32.93 -18.53 -18.96
CA GLU A 12 32.55 -17.20 -18.53
C GLU A 12 31.02 -17.10 -18.64
N GLU A 13 30.32 -17.10 -17.50
CA GLU A 13 28.94 -16.63 -17.46
C GLU A 13 28.94 -15.09 -17.51
N PRO A 14 28.04 -14.46 -18.30
CA PRO A 14 28.01 -13.02 -18.43
C PRO A 14 27.49 -12.37 -17.13
N ASP A 15 28.26 -11.39 -16.65
CA ASP A 15 27.96 -10.50 -15.55
C ASP A 15 26.63 -9.77 -15.80
N GLN A 16 25.53 -10.30 -15.28
CA GLN A 16 24.23 -9.62 -15.25
C GLN A 16 24.15 -8.68 -14.05
N ASN A 17 25.08 -7.73 -13.96
CA ASN A 17 24.94 -6.52 -13.16
C ASN A 17 24.46 -5.38 -14.05
N HIS A 18 23.25 -5.54 -14.62
CA HIS A 18 22.42 -4.38 -14.94
C HIS A 18 21.55 -4.09 -13.72
N GLU A 19 22.19 -3.58 -12.66
CA GLU A 19 21.47 -2.74 -11.73
C GLU A 19 21.04 -1.52 -12.55
N ASP A 20 19.73 -1.39 -12.81
CA ASP A 20 19.12 -0.14 -13.24
C ASP A 20 19.49 0.92 -12.18
N GLU A 21 20.61 1.61 -12.40
CA GLU A 21 21.04 2.76 -11.60
C GLU A 21 20.02 3.88 -11.79
N LEU A 22 18.99 3.89 -10.94
CA LEU A 22 18.19 5.08 -10.72
C LEU A 22 19.11 6.19 -10.18
N PRO A 23 18.93 7.44 -10.65
CA PRO A 23 19.78 8.56 -10.26
C PRO A 23 19.80 8.70 -8.73
N THR A 24 20.98 8.98 -8.18
CA THR A 24 21.29 8.99 -6.75
C THR A 24 20.20 9.72 -5.93
N MET A 25 19.29 8.94 -5.36
CA MET A 25 18.11 9.44 -4.66
C MET A 25 18.54 10.03 -3.31
N ARG A 26 18.63 11.35 -3.21
CA ARG A 26 18.91 12.03 -1.95
C ARG A 26 17.68 12.00 -1.06
N GLU A 27 17.86 11.57 0.20
CA GLU A 27 16.87 11.70 1.25
C GLU A 27 16.67 13.20 1.53
N SER A 28 15.58 13.76 0.99
CA SER A 28 15.21 15.16 1.17
C SER A 28 14.24 15.26 2.34
N ALA A 29 14.34 16.35 3.11
CA ALA A 29 13.30 16.73 4.06
C ALA A 29 11.95 16.77 3.33
N ALA A 30 10.91 16.22 3.98
CA ALA A 30 9.57 16.15 3.41
C ALA A 30 9.12 17.56 2.98
N PRO A 31 8.70 17.76 1.72
CA PRO A 31 8.23 19.06 1.26
C PRO A 31 7.10 19.58 2.13
N ALA A 32 6.96 20.92 2.20
CA ALA A 32 5.77 21.53 2.76
C ALA A 32 4.53 20.95 2.07
N LEU A 33 3.61 20.37 2.85
CA LEU A 33 2.49 19.56 2.38
C LEU A 33 1.51 20.43 1.58
N ARG A 34 1.72 20.54 0.27
CA ARG A 34 0.75 21.16 -0.63
C ARG A 34 -0.31 20.12 -1.00
N PRO A 35 -1.60 20.51 -1.17
CA PRO A 35 -2.65 19.64 -1.67
C PRO A 35 -2.46 19.43 -3.18
N GLU A 36 -1.46 18.64 -3.54
CA GLU A 36 -1.22 18.15 -4.89
C GLU A 36 -1.41 16.63 -4.95
N PRO A 37 -1.71 16.03 -6.11
CA PRO A 37 -1.73 14.58 -6.24
C PRO A 37 -0.31 14.03 -6.15
N TRP A 38 -0.08 13.14 -5.18
CA TRP A 38 1.18 12.45 -4.98
C TRP A 38 1.08 11.03 -5.51
N LEU A 39 2.02 10.61 -6.35
CA LEU A 39 2.11 9.21 -6.78
C LEU A 39 2.95 8.44 -5.78
N VAL A 40 2.34 7.50 -5.06
CA VAL A 40 3.05 6.58 -4.17
C VAL A 40 3.23 5.25 -4.87
N TYR A 41 4.46 4.75 -4.91
CA TYR A 41 4.75 3.41 -5.42
C TYR A 41 5.80 2.72 -4.56
N LEU A 42 5.72 1.40 -4.53
CA LEU A 42 6.60 0.56 -3.73
C LEU A 42 7.79 0.12 -4.56
N HIS A 43 8.97 0.13 -3.96
CA HIS A 43 10.23 -0.17 -4.64
C HIS A 43 11.20 -0.94 -3.73
N GLY A 44 12.26 -1.48 -4.34
CA GLY A 44 13.32 -2.25 -3.70
C GLY A 44 12.93 -3.71 -3.43
N LYS A 45 13.93 -4.54 -3.06
CA LYS A 45 13.71 -5.96 -2.77
C LYS A 45 12.61 -6.14 -1.72
N LYS A 46 11.55 -6.89 -2.08
CA LYS A 46 10.35 -7.15 -1.26
C LYS A 46 9.53 -5.89 -0.92
N ASN A 47 9.52 -4.87 -1.78
CA ASN A 47 8.69 -3.65 -1.61
C ASN A 47 8.95 -2.90 -0.30
N LYS A 48 10.21 -2.88 0.17
CA LYS A 48 10.58 -2.31 1.48
C LYS A 48 10.76 -0.79 1.49
N LYS A 49 10.86 -0.15 0.33
CA LYS A 49 10.98 1.31 0.22
C LYS A 49 9.70 1.86 -0.41
N SER A 50 9.13 2.91 0.18
CA SER A 50 8.06 3.65 -0.47
C SER A 50 8.65 4.91 -1.09
N LEU A 51 8.33 5.16 -2.36
CA LEU A 51 8.68 6.39 -3.03
C LEU A 51 7.40 7.20 -3.21
N ILE A 52 7.55 8.49 -2.99
CA ILE A 52 6.51 9.48 -3.18
C ILE A 52 7.02 10.42 -4.27
N TYR A 53 6.29 10.54 -5.37
CA TYR A 53 6.61 11.47 -6.44
C TYR A 53 5.74 12.73 -6.32
N SER A 54 6.38 13.89 -6.21
CA SER A 54 5.73 15.20 -6.28
C SER A 54 5.66 15.65 -7.74
N LEU A 55 4.46 16.00 -8.19
CA LEU A 55 4.26 16.56 -9.54
C LEU A 55 4.74 18.03 -9.62
N SER A 56 4.56 18.82 -8.57
CA SER A 56 5.02 20.22 -8.51
C SER A 56 6.54 20.32 -8.57
N GLU A 57 7.24 19.47 -7.82
CA GLU A 57 8.70 19.47 -7.79
C GLU A 57 9.33 18.60 -8.88
N ARG A 58 8.49 17.81 -9.59
CA ARG A 58 8.91 16.79 -10.57
C ARG A 58 10.03 15.90 -10.05
N ARG A 59 9.97 15.55 -8.76
CA ARG A 59 11.03 14.85 -8.04
C ARG A 59 10.47 13.71 -7.21
N HIS A 60 11.27 12.66 -7.08
CA HIS A 60 11.02 11.57 -6.16
C HIS A 60 11.56 11.90 -4.76
N HIS A 61 10.72 11.65 -3.77
CA HIS A 61 11.07 11.67 -2.35
C HIS A 61 11.00 10.25 -1.83
N VAL A 62 12.09 9.77 -1.25
CA VAL A 62 12.08 8.47 -0.57
C VAL A 62 11.47 8.70 0.80
N LYS A 63 10.39 7.97 1.11
CA LYS A 63 9.79 7.99 2.44
C LYS A 63 9.71 6.58 2.96
N HIS A 64 10.25 6.35 4.15
CA HIS A 64 10.09 5.06 4.80
C HIS A 64 8.71 5.02 5.46
N ILE A 65 7.80 4.22 4.91
CA ILE A 65 6.47 3.96 5.45
C ILE A 65 6.45 2.51 5.95
N PRO A 66 6.87 2.24 7.20
CA PRO A 66 7.00 0.88 7.70
C PRO A 66 5.68 0.11 7.70
N GLU A 67 4.55 0.79 7.85
CA GLU A 67 3.21 0.20 7.95
C GLU A 67 2.83 -0.57 6.69
N ILE A 68 3.27 -0.10 5.52
CA ILE A 68 2.97 -0.74 4.25
C ILE A 68 3.60 -2.14 4.15
N ARG A 69 4.70 -2.42 4.87
CA ARG A 69 5.49 -3.64 4.68
C ARG A 69 4.70 -4.93 4.96
N ASN A 70 3.76 -4.89 5.89
CA ASN A 70 2.95 -6.03 6.29
C ASN A 70 1.48 -5.90 5.87
N HIS A 71 1.13 -4.79 5.21
CA HIS A 71 -0.23 -4.48 4.83
C HIS A 71 -0.38 -4.46 3.31
N ARG A 72 -1.54 -4.89 2.84
CA ARG A 72 -2.00 -4.56 1.50
C ARG A 72 -2.56 -3.14 1.51
N ILE A 73 -2.48 -2.46 0.38
CA ILE A 73 -2.90 -1.07 0.24
C ILE A 73 -4.03 -0.98 -0.79
N PHE A 74 -5.02 -0.16 -0.48
CA PHE A 74 -5.91 0.44 -1.45
C PHE A 74 -5.85 1.96 -1.38
N THR A 75 -5.95 2.61 -2.54
CA THR A 75 -6.16 4.05 -2.60
C THR A 75 -7.62 4.35 -2.26
N THR A 76 -7.86 5.44 -1.52
CA THR A 76 -9.22 5.91 -1.17
C THR A 76 -9.36 7.38 -1.56
N SER A 77 -10.58 7.91 -1.46
CA SER A 77 -10.85 9.33 -1.64
C SER A 77 -10.05 10.19 -0.65
N HIS A 78 -9.94 11.49 -0.95
CA HIS A 78 -9.33 12.49 -0.07
C HIS A 78 -7.83 12.27 0.23
N GLY A 79 -7.13 11.46 -0.57
CA GLY A 79 -5.68 11.26 -0.44
C GLY A 79 -5.27 10.29 0.65
N TRP A 80 -6.20 9.48 1.17
CA TRP A 80 -5.91 8.47 2.18
C TRP A 80 -5.72 7.09 1.56
N PHE A 81 -4.95 6.25 2.23
CA PHE A 81 -4.78 4.84 1.90
C PHE A 81 -5.46 3.97 2.95
N PHE A 82 -6.16 2.95 2.49
CA PHE A 82 -6.62 1.87 3.35
C PHE A 82 -5.55 0.78 3.39
N LEU A 83 -4.99 0.55 4.57
CA LEU A 83 -4.01 -0.49 4.84
C LEU A 83 -4.71 -1.61 5.59
N TYR A 84 -4.49 -2.86 5.17
CA TYR A 84 -5.03 -4.02 5.88
C TYR A 84 -4.09 -5.22 5.84
N ALA A 85 -4.04 -5.95 6.95
CA ALA A 85 -3.28 -7.18 7.12
C ALA A 85 -4.22 -8.41 7.19
N TRP A 86 -3.62 -9.59 7.05
CA TRP A 86 -4.37 -10.86 7.02
C TRP A 86 -4.92 -11.28 8.39
N ASP A 87 -4.32 -10.79 9.47
CA ASP A 87 -4.76 -10.97 10.86
C ASP A 87 -5.92 -10.04 11.24
N GLY A 88 -6.37 -9.20 10.31
CA GLY A 88 -7.49 -8.30 10.51
C GLY A 88 -7.11 -6.91 11.02
N ASP A 89 -5.81 -6.61 11.22
CA ASP A 89 -5.40 -5.23 11.48
C ASP A 89 -5.67 -4.37 10.24
N CYS A 90 -6.25 -3.18 10.44
CA CYS A 90 -6.48 -2.26 9.36
C CYS A 90 -6.62 -0.81 9.83
N LEU A 91 -6.21 0.12 8.96
CA LEU A 91 -6.17 1.55 9.25
C LEU A 91 -6.26 2.39 7.99
N LEU A 92 -6.62 3.66 8.15
CA LEU A 92 -6.41 4.69 7.16
C LEU A 92 -5.08 5.37 7.41
N LEU A 93 -4.26 5.53 6.38
CA LEU A 93 -2.98 6.24 6.41
C LEU A 93 -3.04 7.41 5.44
N ASN A 94 -2.69 8.60 5.92
CA ASN A 94 -2.35 9.70 5.05
C ASN A 94 -0.85 9.63 4.73
N PRO A 95 -0.42 9.33 3.48
CA PRO A 95 1.00 9.16 3.16
C PRO A 95 1.79 10.48 3.24
N VAL A 96 1.11 11.61 3.20
CA VAL A 96 1.68 12.95 3.23
C VAL A 96 1.96 13.35 4.68
N THR A 97 0.95 13.35 5.54
CA THR A 97 1.07 13.70 6.97
C THR A 97 1.60 12.55 7.84
N MET A 98 1.60 11.32 7.34
CA MET A 98 1.80 10.07 8.11
C MET A 98 0.76 9.83 9.22
N GLU A 99 -0.34 10.57 9.19
CA GLU A 99 -1.43 10.40 10.13
C GLU A 99 -2.11 9.05 9.92
N LYS A 100 -2.49 8.42 11.04
CA LYS A 100 -3.10 7.09 11.07
C LYS A 100 -4.42 7.19 11.81
N ILE A 101 -5.44 6.55 11.24
CA ILE A 101 -6.74 6.41 11.86
C ILE A 101 -7.03 4.91 11.91
N PRO A 102 -7.01 4.27 13.09
CA PRO A 102 -7.35 2.86 13.21
C PRO A 102 -8.80 2.64 12.80
N LEU A 103 -9.05 1.51 12.16
CA LEU A 103 -10.39 1.05 11.81
C LEU A 103 -10.72 -0.21 12.63
N PRO A 104 -12.01 -0.58 12.75
CA PRO A 104 -12.37 -1.79 13.47
C PRO A 104 -11.67 -3.02 12.88
N ASN A 105 -11.27 -3.98 13.72
CA ASN A 105 -10.65 -5.20 13.22
C ASN A 105 -11.67 -6.00 12.37
N TRP A 106 -11.24 -6.42 11.18
CA TRP A 106 -12.12 -7.07 10.20
C TRP A 106 -11.86 -8.58 10.05
N SER A 107 -11.02 -9.19 10.92
CA SER A 107 -10.61 -10.61 10.86
C SER A 107 -11.79 -11.57 10.74
N LYS A 108 -12.87 -11.31 11.49
CA LYS A 108 -14.09 -12.12 11.51
C LYS A 108 -14.85 -12.16 10.20
N TYR A 109 -14.60 -11.20 9.29
CA TYR A 109 -15.31 -11.13 8.04
C TYR A 109 -14.61 -11.95 6.93
N HIS A 110 -13.32 -12.30 7.08
CA HIS A 110 -12.52 -13.05 6.09
C HIS A 110 -12.73 -12.55 4.64
N LEU A 111 -12.76 -11.24 4.44
CA LEU A 111 -13.13 -10.66 3.15
C LEU A 111 -11.89 -10.41 2.29
N LYS A 112 -12.13 -10.18 0.99
CA LYS A 112 -11.14 -9.59 0.08
C LYS A 112 -11.74 -8.29 -0.42
N PRO A 113 -11.30 -7.12 0.08
CA PRO A 113 -11.80 -5.85 -0.39
C PRO A 113 -11.48 -5.75 -1.88
N ALA A 114 -12.45 -5.32 -2.68
CA ALA A 114 -12.26 -5.09 -4.11
C ALA A 114 -12.12 -3.59 -4.40
N ASN A 115 -12.91 -2.77 -3.71
CA ASN A 115 -12.93 -1.31 -3.82
C ASN A 115 -13.20 -0.72 -2.44
N CYS A 116 -12.68 0.46 -2.17
CA CYS A 116 -12.97 1.21 -0.95
C CYS A 116 -13.08 2.71 -1.22
N VAL A 117 -13.85 3.40 -0.38
CA VAL A 117 -14.18 4.82 -0.54
C VAL A 117 -14.35 5.47 0.83
N LEU A 118 -13.99 6.74 0.92
CA LEU A 118 -14.37 7.64 2.00
C LEU A 118 -15.41 8.61 1.45
N SER A 119 -16.52 8.82 2.18
CA SER A 119 -17.58 9.76 1.77
C SER A 119 -17.17 11.23 1.89
N SER A 120 -16.26 11.53 2.82
CA SER A 120 -15.71 12.85 3.13
C SER A 120 -14.32 12.66 3.78
N PRO A 121 -13.54 13.73 4.08
CA PRO A 121 -12.31 13.58 4.85
C PRO A 121 -12.56 12.85 6.18
N PRO A 122 -11.66 11.97 6.65
CA PRO A 122 -11.93 11.09 7.79
C PRO A 122 -12.04 11.81 9.15
N HIS A 123 -11.72 13.10 9.20
CA HIS A 123 -11.96 13.95 10.36
C HIS A 123 -13.37 14.55 10.40
N ASP A 124 -14.12 14.46 9.30
CA ASP A 124 -15.51 14.87 9.28
C ASP A 124 -16.31 13.88 10.16
N PRO A 125 -17.08 14.35 11.17
CA PRO A 125 -17.87 13.49 12.04
C PRO A 125 -18.93 12.64 11.31
N SER A 126 -19.29 13.03 10.09
CA SER A 126 -20.20 12.31 9.22
C SER A 126 -19.51 11.36 8.24
N CYS A 127 -18.17 11.30 8.25
CA CYS A 127 -17.40 10.45 7.36
C CYS A 127 -17.74 8.98 7.56
N VAL A 128 -18.01 8.30 6.45
CA VAL A 128 -18.18 6.87 6.36
C VAL A 128 -17.08 6.31 5.47
N PHE A 129 -16.32 5.36 6.01
CA PHE A 129 -15.47 4.48 5.23
C PHE A 129 -16.27 3.25 4.82
N MET A 130 -16.20 2.90 3.54
CA MET A 130 -16.90 1.75 2.99
C MET A 130 -15.99 0.95 2.07
N PHE A 131 -16.14 -0.38 2.07
CA PHE A 131 -15.54 -1.23 1.06
C PHE A 131 -16.50 -2.32 0.56
N GLN A 132 -16.25 -2.75 -0.68
CA GLN A 132 -16.97 -3.85 -1.31
C GLN A 132 -16.21 -5.16 -1.10
N SER A 133 -16.92 -6.20 -0.64
CA SER A 133 -16.43 -7.58 -0.64
C SER A 133 -17.12 -8.40 -1.73
N ARG A 134 -16.35 -9.32 -2.33
CA ARG A 134 -16.81 -10.21 -3.42
C ARG A 134 -16.74 -11.70 -3.07
N MET A 135 -16.53 -12.06 -1.80
CA MET A 135 -16.27 -13.45 -1.39
C MET A 135 -17.51 -14.36 -1.36
N ARG A 136 -18.69 -13.84 -0.99
CA ARG A 136 -19.95 -14.62 -0.83
C ARG A 136 -21.16 -13.91 -1.46
N GLY A 137 -20.96 -13.32 -2.64
CA GLY A 137 -21.83 -12.30 -3.21
C GLY A 137 -21.27 -10.88 -3.00
N THR A 138 -21.98 -9.87 -3.49
CA THR A 138 -21.61 -8.47 -3.29
C THR A 138 -22.14 -7.99 -1.95
N SER A 139 -21.26 -7.84 -0.95
CA SER A 139 -21.58 -7.15 0.29
C SER A 139 -20.78 -5.86 0.42
N LEU A 140 -21.39 -4.87 1.07
CA LEU A 140 -20.75 -3.62 1.45
C LEU A 140 -20.54 -3.65 2.95
N LEU A 141 -19.32 -3.33 3.39
CA LEU A 141 -19.03 -3.12 4.80
C LEU A 141 -18.67 -1.66 4.98
N TYR A 142 -19.17 -1.08 6.06
CA TYR A 142 -18.88 0.30 6.38
C TYR A 142 -18.74 0.53 7.88
N CYS A 143 -18.01 1.58 8.22
CA CYS A 143 -17.87 2.10 9.57
C CYS A 143 -17.59 3.62 9.49
N LYS A 144 -17.77 4.30 10.60
CA LYS A 144 -17.23 5.64 10.81
C LYS A 144 -15.87 5.53 11.50
N PRO A 145 -14.95 6.49 11.25
CA PRO A 145 -13.76 6.64 12.07
C PRO A 145 -14.10 6.67 13.57
N GLY A 146 -13.53 5.76 14.34
CA GLY A 146 -13.79 5.62 15.78
C GLY A 146 -14.88 4.60 16.17
N ASP A 147 -15.59 3.99 15.21
CA ASP A 147 -16.47 2.87 15.50
C ASP A 147 -15.67 1.66 16.04
N GLU A 148 -16.32 0.81 16.83
CA GLU A 148 -15.73 -0.42 17.37
C GLU A 148 -15.90 -1.64 16.45
N ASP A 149 -16.82 -1.57 15.49
CA ASP A 149 -17.16 -2.69 14.60
C ASP A 149 -17.68 -2.23 13.23
N TRP A 150 -17.69 -3.15 12.27
CA TRP A 150 -18.24 -2.95 10.95
C TRP A 150 -19.72 -3.25 10.88
N THR A 151 -20.45 -2.46 10.10
CA THR A 151 -21.80 -2.80 9.68
C THR A 151 -21.78 -3.44 8.29
N THR A 152 -22.45 -4.58 8.13
CA THR A 152 -22.55 -5.29 6.85
C THR A 152 -23.90 -5.00 6.19
N LEU A 153 -23.86 -4.58 4.93
CA LEU A 153 -25.02 -4.49 4.04
C LEU A 153 -24.88 -5.58 2.96
N VAL A 154 -25.87 -6.46 2.92
CA VAL A 154 -26.00 -7.44 1.84
C VAL A 154 -26.72 -6.73 0.70
N VAL A 155 -26.07 -6.59 -0.45
CA VAL A 155 -26.72 -6.06 -1.65
C VAL A 155 -27.38 -7.24 -2.35
N PRO A 156 -28.71 -7.26 -2.52
CA PRO A 156 -29.38 -8.31 -3.27
C PRO A 156 -28.84 -8.30 -4.71
N THR A 157 -28.35 -9.43 -5.19
CA THR A 157 -28.09 -9.59 -6.62
C THR A 157 -29.46 -9.79 -7.27
N GLU A 158 -30.04 -8.76 -7.88
CA GLU A 158 -31.20 -9.00 -8.75
C GLU A 158 -30.74 -9.89 -9.93
N MET A 159 -31.48 -10.98 -10.14
CA MET A 159 -31.26 -12.00 -11.18
C MET A 159 -31.73 -11.50 -12.55
#